data_AF-A0A916PW75-F1
#
_entry.id   AF-A0A916PW75-F1
#
_cell.length_a   1.000
_cell.length_b   1.000
_cell.length_c   1.000
_cell.angle_alpha   90.00
_cell.angle_beta   90.00
_cell.angle_gamma   90.00
#
_symmetry.space_group_name_H-M   'P 1'
#
loop_
_entity.id
_entity.type
_entity.pdbx_description
1 polymer ?
#
loop_
_entity_poly.entity_id
_entity_poly.type
_entity_poly.pdbx_seq_one_letter_code
_entity_poly.pdbx_strand_id
1 'polypeptide(L)'
;MSDREQLIHELDQTPDILVREVLNFLLFIKSRTNQADTQETSPSPNPEHSNLPNYLSFIDQLNSEQQKAPRPYALCAGEFVVPKNFNEPLPEDILRDFE
;
A
#
# COMPACT_ATOMS: atom_id res chain seq x y z
N MET A 1 10.00 -23.29 10.75
CA MET A 1 10.92 -22.39 10.03
C MET A 1 10.89 -21.05 10.73
N SER A 2 12.03 -20.38 10.85
CA SER A 2 12.07 -18.97 11.24
C SER A 2 11.57 -18.11 10.08
N ASP A 3 10.97 -16.96 10.38
CA ASP A 3 10.58 -15.95 9.38
C ASP A 3 11.74 -15.60 8.43
N ARG A 4 12.98 -15.61 8.93
CA ARG A 4 14.19 -15.39 8.12
C ARG A 4 14.40 -16.50 7.10
N GLU A 5 14.23 -17.75 7.49
CA GLU A 5 14.44 -18.91 6.63
C GLU A 5 13.36 -18.99 5.55
N GLN A 6 12.12 -18.69 5.92
CA GLN A 6 11.01 -18.61 4.97
C GLN A 6 11.22 -17.48 3.97
N LEU A 7 11.65 -16.29 4.42
CA LEU A 7 11.97 -15.18 3.52
C LEU A 7 13.05 -15.54 2.49
N ILE A 8 14.10 -16.23 2.93
CA ILE A 8 15.17 -16.68 2.02
C ILE A 8 14.62 -17.66 0.99
N HIS A 9 13.80 -18.64 1.41
CA HIS A 9 13.21 -19.61 0.50
C HIS A 9 12.31 -18.97 -0.56
N GLU A 10 11.50 -17.99 -0.19
CA GLU A 10 10.62 -17.26 -1.11
C GLU A 10 11.43 -16.39 -2.08
N LEU A 11 12.48 -15.71 -1.59
CA LEU A 11 13.33 -14.87 -2.44
C LEU A 11 14.06 -15.69 -3.52
N ASP A 12 14.45 -16.93 -3.24
CA ASP A 12 15.11 -17.81 -4.21
C ASP A 12 14.22 -18.18 -5.41
N GLN A 13 12.90 -18.19 -5.25
CA GLN A 13 11.94 -18.50 -6.32
C GLN A 13 11.30 -17.26 -6.95
N THR A 14 11.66 -16.07 -6.46
CA THR A 14 11.05 -14.81 -6.87
C THR A 14 11.81 -14.17 -8.05
N PRO A 15 11.12 -13.59 -9.05
CA PRO A 15 11.77 -12.84 -10.13
C PRO A 15 12.62 -11.67 -9.63
N ASP A 16 13.78 -11.43 -10.26
CA ASP A 16 14.76 -10.39 -9.89
C ASP A 16 14.16 -8.99 -9.70
N ILE A 17 13.14 -8.64 -10.49
CA ILE A 17 12.48 -7.35 -10.39
C ILE A 17 11.84 -7.14 -9.01
N LEU A 18 11.20 -8.17 -8.46
CA LEU A 18 10.55 -8.11 -7.15
C LEU A 18 11.60 -8.21 -6.02
N VAL A 19 12.64 -9.03 -6.20
CA VAL A 19 13.76 -9.11 -5.26
C VAL A 19 14.41 -7.73 -5.07
N ARG A 20 14.57 -6.97 -6.15
CA ARG A 20 15.09 -5.59 -6.11
C ARG A 20 14.20 -4.67 -5.29
N GLU A 21 12.88 -4.73 -5.46
CA GLU A 21 11.95 -3.89 -4.69
C GLU A 21 11.96 -4.24 -3.20
N VAL A 22 11.99 -5.54 -2.85
CA VAL A 22 12.09 -6.00 -1.45
C VAL A 22 13.42 -5.54 -0.83
N LEU A 23 14.53 -5.63 -1.58
CA LEU A 23 15.83 -5.14 -1.13
C LEU A 23 15.82 -3.62 -0.91
N ASN A 24 15.29 -2.85 -1.86
CA ASN A 24 15.15 -1.41 -1.74
C ASN A 24 14.34 -1.03 -0.49
N PHE A 25 13.24 -1.74 -0.23
CA PHE A 25 12.43 -1.55 0.96
C PHE A 25 13.21 -1.83 2.25
N LEU A 26 13.93 -2.97 2.33
CA LEU A 26 14.75 -3.30 3.51
C LEU A 26 15.84 -2.26 3.76
N LEU A 27 16.50 -1.79 2.71
CA LEU A 27 17.52 -0.74 2.79
C LEU A 27 16.92 0.59 3.24
N PHE A 28 15.72 0.93 2.77
CA PHE A 28 14.99 2.11 3.21
C PHE A 28 14.67 2.06 4.71
N ILE A 29 14.11 0.95 5.20
CA ILE A 29 13.84 0.78 6.63
C ILE A 29 15.13 0.88 7.44
N LYS A 30 16.19 0.21 6.99
CA LYS A 30 17.51 0.27 7.65
C LYS A 30 18.07 1.69 7.66
N SER A 31 17.86 2.49 6.63
CA SER A 31 18.26 3.90 6.59
C SER A 31 17.47 4.72 7.61
N ARG A 32 16.15 4.51 7.74
CA ARG A 32 15.29 5.21 8.70
C ARG A 32 15.55 4.82 10.15
N THR A 33 15.82 3.56 10.46
CA THR A 33 16.13 3.14 11.83
C THR A 33 17.41 3.81 12.36
N ASN A 34 18.36 4.14 11.49
CA ASN A 34 19.54 4.92 11.86
C ASN A 34 19.24 6.39 12.19
N GLN A 35 18.04 6.90 11.87
CA GLN A 35 17.63 8.28 12.16
C GLN A 35 16.70 8.40 13.39
N ALA A 36 16.27 7.27 13.98
CA ALA A 36 15.29 7.26 15.07
C ALA A 36 15.88 7.55 16.47
N ASP A 37 17.21 7.76 16.59
CA ASP A 37 17.88 8.14 17.85
C ASP A 37 17.81 9.65 18.15
N THR A 38 16.93 10.42 17.49
CA THR A 38 16.73 11.84 17.82
C THR A 38 15.25 12.23 17.72
N GLN A 39 14.45 11.79 18.69
CA GLN A 39 13.29 12.56 19.16
C GLN A 39 12.83 12.04 20.53
N GLU A 40 13.23 12.76 21.57
CA GLU A 40 12.71 12.64 22.93
C GLU A 40 11.31 13.28 23.06
N THR A 41 10.53 12.76 24.03
CA THR A 41 9.37 13.34 24.75
C THR A 41 7.96 13.36 24.11
N SER A 42 7.13 12.35 24.45
CA SER A 42 6.05 12.49 25.46
C SER A 42 5.21 11.20 25.58
N PRO A 43 4.74 10.84 26.79
CA PRO A 43 4.26 9.50 27.10
C PRO A 43 2.77 9.33 26.78
N SER A 44 2.42 8.23 26.09
CA SER A 44 1.05 7.74 26.07
C SER A 44 1.05 6.27 26.49
N PRO A 45 0.19 5.85 27.45
CA PRO A 45 0.24 4.54 28.05
C PRO A 45 -0.60 3.59 27.20
N ASN A 46 0.01 2.84 26.30
CA ASN A 46 -0.52 1.56 25.85
C ASN A 46 0.65 0.69 25.36
N PRO A 47 0.95 -0.41 26.06
CA PRO A 47 2.05 -1.27 25.68
C PRO A 47 1.55 -2.30 24.65
N GLU A 48 2.43 -2.56 23.69
CA GLU A 48 2.57 -3.83 22.97
C GLU A 48 1.58 -4.08 21.83
N HIS A 49 1.98 -3.72 20.62
CA HIS A 49 2.14 -4.67 19.51
C HIS A 49 2.87 -3.96 18.34
N SER A 50 4.00 -4.54 17.94
CA SER A 50 4.76 -4.26 16.71
C SER A 50 5.20 -2.80 16.49
N ASN A 51 6.44 -2.48 16.87
CA ASN A 51 7.16 -1.29 16.43
C ASN A 51 7.64 -1.42 14.96
N LEU A 52 6.85 -2.07 14.10
CA LEU A 52 7.00 -2.01 12.66
C LEU A 52 6.08 -0.88 12.20
N PRO A 53 6.57 0.09 11.40
CA PRO A 53 5.71 1.13 10.87
C PRO A 53 4.55 0.45 10.15
N ASN A 54 3.32 0.69 10.63
CA ASN A 54 2.11 0.11 10.07
C ASN A 54 2.10 0.47 8.57
N TYR A 55 2.28 -0.52 7.71
CA TYR A 55 2.37 -0.30 6.26
C TYR A 55 1.15 0.48 5.74
N LEU A 56 -0.02 0.27 6.35
CA LEU A 56 -1.24 1.00 6.02
C LEU A 56 -1.11 2.50 6.30
N SER A 57 -0.49 2.91 7.42
CA SER A 57 -0.30 4.34 7.72
C SER A 57 0.75 4.99 6.80
N PHE A 58 1.75 4.23 6.36
CA PHE A 58 2.71 4.70 5.36
C PHE A 58 2.08 4.89 3.98
N ILE A 59 1.23 3.96 3.54
CA ILE A 59 0.48 4.08 2.28
C ILE A 59 -0.46 5.29 2.33
N ASP A 60 -1.15 5.51 3.44
CA ASP A 60 -2.00 6.70 3.64
C ASP A 60 -1.18 8.00 3.60
N GLN A 61 0.01 8.01 4.21
CA GLN A 61 0.94 9.15 4.16
C GLN A 61 1.39 9.45 2.71
N LEU A 62 1.84 8.44 1.95
CA LEU A 62 2.24 8.61 0.55
C LEU A 62 1.08 9.12 -0.32
N ASN A 63 -0.13 8.59 -0.12
CA ASN A 63 -1.32 9.04 -0.82
C ASN A 63 -1.71 10.48 -0.47
N SER A 64 -1.35 10.97 0.71
CA SER A 64 -1.63 12.35 1.14
C SER A 64 -0.66 13.37 0.55
N GLU A 65 0.59 12.97 0.28
CA GLU A 65 1.64 13.83 -0.27
C GLU A 65 1.60 13.93 -1.80
N GLN A 66 1.06 12.91 -2.48
CA GLN A 66 0.72 13.01 -3.89
C GLN A 66 -0.54 13.87 -4.02
N GLN A 67 -0.41 15.07 -4.61
CA GLN A 67 -1.56 15.91 -4.95
C GLN A 67 -2.63 15.03 -5.59
N LYS A 68 -3.79 14.97 -4.94
CA LYS A 68 -4.93 14.11 -5.28
C LYS A 68 -5.42 14.47 -6.67
N ALA A 69 -4.73 13.97 -7.70
CA ALA A 69 -5.22 14.01 -9.06
C ALA A 69 -6.62 13.39 -9.00
N PRO A 70 -7.63 14.01 -9.64
CA PRO A 70 -8.94 13.41 -9.70
C PRO A 70 -8.75 11.97 -10.20
N ARG A 71 -9.38 11.02 -9.50
CA ARG A 71 -9.34 9.62 -9.91
C ARG A 71 -9.73 9.59 -11.38
N PRO A 72 -9.05 8.80 -12.22
CA PRO A 72 -9.42 8.70 -13.63
C PRO A 72 -10.92 8.44 -13.74
N TYR A 73 -11.51 8.92 -14.83
CA TYR A 73 -12.92 8.68 -15.14
C TYR A 73 -13.30 7.21 -14.88
N ALA A 74 -14.44 6.97 -14.22
CA ALA A 74 -14.93 5.67 -13.73
C ALA A 74 -14.22 5.02 -12.50
N LEU A 75 -13.23 5.68 -11.86
CA LEU A 75 -12.60 5.20 -10.60
C LEU A 75 -13.03 6.00 -9.35
N CYS A 76 -13.98 6.92 -9.47
CA CYS A 76 -14.52 7.67 -8.34
C CYS A 76 -15.34 6.76 -7.41
N ALA A 77 -15.02 6.77 -6.12
CA ALA A 77 -15.77 6.00 -5.13
C ALA A 77 -17.20 6.55 -5.02
N GLY A 78 -18.21 5.71 -5.26
CA GLY A 78 -19.63 6.06 -5.11
C GLY A 78 -20.35 6.46 -6.39
N GLU A 79 -19.66 6.60 -7.53
CA GLU A 79 -20.31 6.85 -8.84
C GLU A 79 -20.56 5.57 -9.66
N PHE A 80 -20.02 4.42 -9.23
CA PHE A 80 -20.30 3.13 -9.84
C PHE A 80 -21.51 2.47 -9.18
N VAL A 81 -22.63 2.45 -9.90
CA VAL A 81 -23.82 1.67 -9.50
C VAL A 81 -23.64 0.24 -9.96
N VAL A 82 -23.41 -0.68 -9.01
CA VAL A 82 -23.42 -2.12 -9.30
C VAL A 82 -24.84 -2.51 -9.70
N PRO A 83 -25.07 -3.03 -10.93
CA PRO A 83 -26.39 -3.49 -11.35
C PRO A 83 -26.89 -4.60 -10.42
N LYS A 84 -28.21 -4.74 -10.29
CA LYS A 84 -28.81 -5.77 -9.41
C LYS A 84 -28.47 -7.18 -9.89
N ASN A 85 -28.19 -7.34 -11.18
CA ASN A 85 -27.76 -8.58 -11.78
C ASN A 85 -26.49 -8.34 -12.62
N PHE A 86 -25.47 -9.17 -12.41
CA PHE A 86 -24.19 -9.06 -13.13
C PHE A 86 -24.33 -9.18 -14.64
N ASN A 87 -25.36 -9.90 -15.12
CA ASN A 87 -25.61 -10.09 -16.55
C ASN A 87 -26.46 -8.97 -17.18
N GLU A 88 -26.86 -7.94 -16.41
CA GLU A 88 -27.52 -6.77 -16.99
C GLU A 88 -26.52 -5.96 -17.83
N PRO A 89 -26.97 -5.38 -18.96
CA PRO A 89 -26.12 -4.53 -19.78
C PRO A 89 -25.65 -3.31 -18.98
N LEU A 90 -24.47 -2.79 -19.35
CA LEU A 90 -23.98 -1.55 -18.79
C LEU A 90 -24.95 -0.39 -19.12
N PRO A 91 -25.12 0.58 -18.21
CA PRO A 91 -25.89 1.80 -18.47
C PRO A 91 -25.46 2.53 -19.76
N GLU A 92 -26.44 3.06 -20.50
CA GLU A 92 -26.24 3.70 -21.81
C GLU A 92 -25.41 5.00 -21.75
N ASP A 93 -25.48 5.69 -20.62
CA ASP A 93 -24.63 6.83 -20.27
C ASP A 93 -23.16 6.44 -20.15
N ILE A 94 -22.84 5.26 -19.59
CA ILE A 94 -21.46 4.74 -19.53
C ILE A 94 -20.98 4.33 -20.93
N LEU A 95 -21.82 3.66 -21.72
CA LEU A 95 -21.42 3.17 -23.05
C LEU A 95 -21.05 4.33 -24.01
N ARG A 96 -21.76 5.45 -23.91
CA ARG A 96 -21.51 6.66 -24.73
C ARG A 96 -20.14 7.30 -24.51
N ASP A 97 -19.48 7.04 -23.40
CA ASP A 97 -18.14 7.58 -23.15
C ASP A 97 -17.02 6.77 -23.84
N PHE A 98 -17.35 5.60 -24.40
CA PHE A 98 -16.41 4.72 -25.10
C PHE A 98 -16.55 4.75 -26.64
N GLU A 99 -17.51 5.50 -27.18
CA GLU A 99 -17.71 5.74 -28.63
C GLU A 99 -17.04 7.05 -29.09
#